data_AF-A0A328VPF4-F1
#
_entry.id   AF-A0A328VPF4-F1
#
_cell.length_a   1.000
_cell.length_b   1.000
_cell.length_c   1.000
_cell.angle_alpha   90.00
_cell.angle_beta   90.00
_cell.angle_gamma   90.00
#
_symmetry.space_group_name_H-M   'P 1'
#
loop_
_entity.id
_entity.type
_entity.pdbx_description
1 polymer ?
#
loop_
_entity_poly.entity_id
_entity_poly.type
_entity_poly.pdbx_seq_one_letter_code
_entity_poly.pdbx_strand_id
1 'polypeptide(L)'
;MFGLPIPILHWIVQYGIGLILFTLFLRAIASWFGLDERYSFFRFLASYTDPFIKPVRQLVPPIMFIDVSFMITMFLLYTLMVLLLQALPPTW
;
A
#
# COMPACT_ATOMS: atom_id res chain seq x y z
N MET A 1 -14.48 29.23 11.24
CA MET A 1 -14.97 28.89 9.88
C MET A 1 -13.92 27.92 9.35
N PHE A 2 -14.03 26.61 9.48
CA PHE A 2 -14.80 25.73 8.60
C PHE A 2 -15.22 24.43 9.33
N GLY A 3 -16.50 24.06 9.22
CA GLY A 3 -17.04 22.76 9.62
C GLY A 3 -16.77 21.66 8.58
N LEU A 4 -15.58 21.63 7.98
CA LEU A 4 -15.21 20.60 7.00
C LEU A 4 -14.56 19.40 7.71
N PRO A 5 -14.87 18.15 7.31
CA PRO A 5 -14.29 16.94 7.89
C PRO A 5 -12.81 16.73 7.51
N ILE A 6 -12.07 17.78 7.14
CA ILE A 6 -10.69 17.72 6.63
C ILE A 6 -9.74 17.00 7.60
N PRO A 7 -9.76 17.27 8.93
CA PRO A 7 -8.91 16.52 9.85
C PRO A 7 -9.20 15.02 9.81
N ILE A 8 -10.47 14.63 9.73
CA ILE A 8 -10.89 13.23 9.65
C ILE A 8 -10.38 12.60 8.35
N LEU A 9 -10.51 13.29 7.22
CA LEU A 9 -9.99 12.83 5.93
C LEU A 9 -8.47 12.66 5.95
N HIS A 10 -7.74 13.61 6.55
CA HIS A 10 -6.30 13.52 6.73
C HIS A 10 -5.92 12.24 7.50
N TRP A 11 -6.58 11.96 8.63
CA TRP A 11 -6.35 10.74 9.40
C TRP A 11 -6.70 9.46 8.63
N ILE A 12 -7.81 9.46 7.89
CA ILE A 12 -8.23 8.31 7.08
C ILE A 12 -7.17 8.02 6.01
N VAL A 13 -6.68 9.04 5.31
CA VAL A 13 -5.61 8.88 4.31
C VAL A 13 -4.33 8.39 4.99
N GLN A 14 -3.94 9.01 6.10
CA GLN A 14 -2.70 8.70 6.80
C GLN A 14 -2.66 7.24 7.28
N TYR A 15 -3.70 6.79 7.99
CA TYR A 15 -3.74 5.45 8.55
C TYR A 15 -4.20 4.40 7.53
N GLY A 16 -5.12 4.75 6.63
CA GLY A 16 -5.60 3.84 5.59
C GLY A 16 -4.51 3.45 4.60
N ILE A 17 -3.85 4.44 3.98
CA ILE A 17 -2.74 4.16 3.06
C ILE A 17 -1.53 3.59 3.82
N GLY A 18 -1.26 4.08 5.04
CA GLY A 18 -0.23 3.53 5.91
C GLY A 18 -0.39 2.03 6.17
N LEU A 19 -1.62 1.57 6.43
CA LEU A 19 -1.92 0.14 6.62
C LEU A 19 -1.71 -0.67 5.34
N ILE A 20 -2.06 -0.12 4.17
CA ILE A 20 -1.80 -0.77 2.87
C ILE A 20 -0.29 -0.89 2.63
N LEU A 21 0.48 0.17 2.89
CA LEU A 21 1.93 0.14 2.78
C LEU A 21 2.57 -0.88 3.73
N PHE A 22 2.10 -0.94 4.97
CA PHE A 22 2.59 -1.92 5.95
C PHE A 22 2.28 -3.36 5.53
N THR A 23 1.06 -3.63 5.05
CA THR A 23 0.70 -4.97 4.56
C THR A 23 1.45 -5.36 3.29
N LEU A 24 1.72 -4.40 2.39
CA LEU A 24 2.61 -4.60 1.24
C LEU A 24 4.03 -4.96 1.67
N PHE A 25 4.56 -4.26 2.68
CA PHE A 25 5.88 -4.55 3.23
C PHE A 25 5.97 -5.96 3.81
N LEU A 26 4.95 -6.37 4.59
CA LEU A 26 4.87 -7.75 5.11
C LEU A 26 4.80 -8.78 3.97
N ARG A 27 4.02 -8.54 2.91
CA ARG A 27 3.97 -9.44 1.76
C ARG A 27 5.27 -9.48 0.96
N ALA A 28 5.96 -8.35 0.83
CA ALA A 28 7.27 -8.29 0.18
C ALA A 28 8.27 -9.20 0.91
N ILE A 29 8.35 -9.09 2.24
CA ILE A 29 9.16 -10.01 3.07
C ILE A 29 8.70 -11.46 2.90
N ALA A 30 7.39 -11.71 3.00
CA ALA A 30 6.83 -13.07 2.86
C ALA A 30 7.23 -13.72 1.53
N SER A 31 7.23 -12.95 0.43
CA SER A 31 7.61 -13.44 -0.89
C SER A 31 9.07 -13.91 -0.97
N TRP A 32 9.99 -13.26 -0.25
CA TRP A 32 11.39 -13.70 -0.19
C TRP A 32 11.57 -15.04 0.53
N PHE A 33 10.70 -15.34 1.50
CA PHE A 33 10.71 -16.61 2.23
C PHE A 33 9.82 -17.69 1.58
N GLY A 34 9.24 -17.41 0.40
CA GLY A 34 8.31 -18.35 -0.26
C GLY A 34 6.99 -18.55 0.50
N LEU A 35 6.66 -17.66 1.42
CA LEU A 35 5.40 -17.63 2.15
C LEU A 35 4.35 -16.94 1.27
N ASP A 36 3.35 -17.70 0.83
CA ASP A 36 2.38 -17.26 -0.16
C ASP A 36 0.92 -17.46 0.31
N GLU A 37 -0.01 -17.28 -0.61
CA GLU A 37 -1.46 -17.31 -0.41
C GLU A 37 -2.02 -18.69 -0.01
N ARG A 38 -1.15 -19.72 0.08
CA ARG A 38 -1.51 -21.02 0.65
C ARG A 38 -1.88 -20.90 2.13
N TYR A 39 -1.30 -19.95 2.85
CA TYR A 39 -1.66 -19.66 4.24
C TYR A 39 -2.79 -18.61 4.29
N SER A 40 -3.80 -18.89 5.13
CA SER A 40 -5.00 -18.04 5.26
C SER A 40 -4.68 -16.57 5.56
N PHE A 41 -3.68 -16.33 6.43
CA PHE A 41 -3.22 -14.99 6.77
C PHE A 41 -2.70 -14.22 5.54
N PHE A 42 -1.77 -14.80 4.77
CA PHE A 42 -1.23 -14.14 3.58
C PHE A 42 -2.25 -13.99 2.46
N ARG A 43 -3.22 -14.90 2.36
CA ARG A 43 -4.37 -14.77 1.44
C ARG A 43 -5.26 -13.58 1.81
N PHE A 44 -5.51 -13.37 3.09
CA PHE A 44 -6.22 -12.19 3.58
C PHE A 44 -5.42 -10.93 3.26
N LEU A 45 -4.12 -10.88 3.53
CA LEU A 45 -3.29 -9.72 3.15
C LEU A 45 -3.32 -9.46 1.64
N ALA A 46 -3.31 -10.53 0.83
CA ALA A 46 -3.36 -10.45 -0.61
C ALA A 46 -4.66 -9.81 -1.12
N SER A 47 -5.81 -10.13 -0.52
CA SER A 47 -7.09 -9.55 -0.98
C SER A 47 -7.12 -8.02 -0.88
N TYR A 48 -6.48 -7.43 0.12
CA TYR A 48 -6.40 -5.97 0.27
C TYR A 48 -5.34 -5.31 -0.60
N THR A 49 -4.23 -6.01 -0.87
CA THR A 49 -3.05 -5.42 -1.52
C THR A 49 -2.98 -5.70 -3.02
N ASP A 50 -3.60 -6.78 -3.49
CA ASP A 50 -3.62 -7.20 -4.90
C ASP A 50 -4.12 -6.13 -5.87
N PRO A 51 -5.19 -5.35 -5.58
CA PRO A 51 -5.64 -4.28 -6.47
C PRO A 51 -4.55 -3.26 -6.79
N PHE A 52 -3.59 -3.05 -5.89
CA PHE A 52 -2.49 -2.10 -6.05
C PHE A 52 -1.26 -2.73 -6.72
N ILE A 53 -1.00 -4.01 -6.47
CA ILE A 53 0.17 -4.71 -7.02
C ILE A 53 -0.10 -5.21 -8.44
N LYS A 54 -1.28 -5.76 -8.73
CA LYS A 54 -1.60 -6.39 -10.02
C LYS A 54 -1.32 -5.46 -11.22
N PRO A 55 -1.69 -4.17 -11.20
CA PRO A 55 -1.35 -3.25 -12.29
C PRO A 55 0.16 -3.11 -12.50
N VAL A 56 0.94 -3.10 -11.43
CA VAL A 56 2.41 -2.99 -11.50
C VAL A 56 3.04 -4.29 -11.99
N ARG A 57 2.54 -5.46 -11.54
CA ARG A 57 3.00 -6.78 -12.01
C ARG A 57 2.75 -7.02 -13.49
N GLN A 58 1.76 -6.35 -14.09
CA GLN A 58 1.53 -6.40 -15.54
C GLN A 58 2.63 -5.68 -16.33
N LEU A 59 3.27 -4.67 -15.74
CA LEU A 59 4.34 -3.88 -16.37
C LEU A 59 5.73 -4.43 -16.05
N VAL A 60 5.93 -4.82 -14.79
CA VAL A 60 7.20 -5.36 -14.28
C VAL A 60 6.89 -6.70 -13.63
N PRO A 61 6.98 -7.81 -14.38
CA PRO A 61 6.75 -9.13 -13.82
C PRO A 61 7.82 -9.44 -12.75
N PRO A 62 7.53 -10.34 -11.79
CA PRO A 62 8.49 -10.75 -10.78
C PRO A 62 9.76 -11.31 -11.45
N ILE A 63 10.92 -10.82 -11.03
CA ILE A 63 12.21 -11.30 -11.52
C ILE A 63 12.77 -12.23 -10.46
N MET A 64 12.76 -13.54 -10.72
CA MET A 64 13.23 -14.57 -9.78
C MET A 64 12.39 -14.60 -8.48
N PHE A 65 13.05 -14.71 -7.32
CA PHE A 65 12.42 -14.71 -5.99
C PHE A 65 12.21 -13.28 -5.44
N ILE A 66 12.62 -12.25 -6.18
CA ILE A 66 12.48 -10.86 -5.77
C ILE A 66 11.35 -10.24 -6.58
N ASP A 67 10.23 -10.04 -5.90
CA ASP A 67 9.09 -9.35 -6.48
C ASP A 67 9.29 -7.82 -6.36
N VAL A 68 9.99 -7.28 -7.36
CA VAL A 68 10.27 -5.84 -7.50
C VAL A 68 8.97 -5.03 -7.61
N SER A 69 7.86 -5.65 -8.04
CA SER A 69 6.57 -4.97 -8.13
C SER A 69 6.12 -4.45 -6.77
N PHE A 70 6.41 -5.15 -5.66
CA PHE A 70 6.12 -4.62 -4.31
C PHE A 70 6.83 -3.30 -4.03
N MET A 71 8.11 -3.17 -4.38
CA MET A 71 8.88 -1.94 -4.14
C MET A 71 8.32 -0.78 -4.95
N ILE A 72 8.00 -1.02 -6.23
CA ILE A 72 7.41 -0.02 -7.11
C ILE A 72 6.02 0.39 -6.61
N THR A 73 5.16 -0.58 -6.25
CA THR A 73 3.83 -0.29 -5.71
C THR A 73 3.90 0.51 -4.41
N MET A 74 4.80 0.14 -3.48
CA MET A 74 4.99 0.89 -2.24
C MET A 74 5.48 2.32 -2.50
N PHE A 75 6.44 2.49 -3.41
CA PHE A 75 6.94 3.82 -3.78
C PHE A 75 5.82 4.71 -4.36
N LEU A 76 5.01 4.18 -5.28
CA LEU A 76 3.88 4.91 -5.87
C LEU A 76 2.80 5.26 -4.85
N LEU A 77 2.42 4.31 -3.98
CA LEU A 77 1.43 4.54 -2.92
C LEU A 77 1.93 5.54 -1.88
N TYR A 78 3.20 5.48 -1.48
CA TYR A 78 3.78 6.43 -0.54
C TYR A 78 3.84 7.83 -1.14
N THR A 79 4.24 7.94 -2.41
CA THR A 79 4.21 9.21 -3.14
C THR A 79 2.79 9.78 -3.17
N LEU A 80 1.80 8.95 -3.52
CA LEU A 80 0.39 9.36 -3.51
C LEU A 80 -0.07 9.80 -2.11
N MET A 81 0.29 9.06 -1.06
CA MET A 81 -0.02 9.41 0.34
C MET A 81 0.52 10.79 0.69
N VAL A 82 1.80 11.06 0.40
CA VAL A 82 2.43 12.36 0.68
C VAL A 82 1.72 13.48 -0.08
N LEU A 83 1.40 13.29 -1.36
CA LEU A 83 0.68 14.28 -2.17
C LEU A 83 -0.73 14.55 -1.61
N LEU A 84 -1.46 13.51 -1.20
CA LEU A 84 -2.79 13.65 -0.60
C LEU A 84 -2.76 14.37 0.76
N LEU A 85 -1.78 14.05 1.61
CA LEU A 85 -1.64 14.71 2.91
C LEU A 85 -1.23 16.18 2.79
N GLN A 86 -0.41 16.52 1.79
CA GLN A 86 -0.12 17.92 1.45
C GLN A 86 -1.35 18.67 0.93
N ALA A 87 -2.22 18.00 0.18
CA ALA A 87 -3.49 18.56 -0.29
C ALA A 87 -4.57 18.64 0.80
N LEU A 88 -4.42 17.89 1.90
CA LEU A 88 -5.35 17.85 3.03
C LEU A 88 -4.68 18.23 4.36
N PRO A 89 -4.11 19.44 4.53
CA PRO A 89 -3.36 19.73 5.75
C PRO A 89 -4.26 19.76 6.98
N PRO A 90 -3.76 19.31 8.14
CA PRO A 90 -4.57 19.18 9.35
C PRO A 90 -4.94 20.52 10.01
N THR A 91 -4.34 21.63 9.58
CA THR A 91 -4.34 22.92 10.29
C THR A 91 -5.01 24.08 9.54
N TRP A 92 -5.78 23.82 8.48
CA TRP A 92 -6.52 24.89 7.78
C TRP A 92 -7.68 25.44 8.61
#